data_AF-A0A7C2L2Z9-F1
#
_entry.id   AF-A0A7C2L2Z9-F1
#
_cell.length_a   1.000
_cell.length_b   1.000
_cell.length_c   1.000
_cell.angle_alpha   90.00
_cell.angle_beta   90.00
_cell.angle_gamma   90.00
#
_symmetry.space_group_name_H-M   'P 1'
#
loop_
_entity.id
_entity.type
_entity.pdbx_description
1 polymer ?
#
loop_
_entity_poly.entity_id
_entity_poly.type
_entity_poly.pdbx_seq_one_letter_code
_entity_poly.pdbx_strand_id
1 'polypeptide(L)'
;MLRLFHGKYHDKFRWIKLDEAQLVLKRDSNLYMNVSFSQMVTLLEINANVKIIAVDVNENVIIYGNEDFIERFETNEGIIRTRYFLKRRRLQTKIRGKELRK
;
A
#
# COMPACT_ATOMS: atom_id res chain seq x y z
N MET A 1 -15.27 -4.96 -22.15
CA MET A 1 -15.31 -4.92 -20.68
C MET A 1 -13.93 -5.32 -20.16
N LEU A 2 -13.19 -4.42 -19.50
CA LEU A 2 -11.89 -4.74 -18.91
C LEU A 2 -12.10 -5.51 -17.59
N ARG A 3 -11.43 -6.65 -17.42
CA ARG A 3 -11.43 -7.44 -16.19
C ARG A 3 -10.04 -7.43 -15.58
N LEU A 4 -9.96 -7.06 -14.31
CA LEU A 4 -8.74 -7.20 -13.53
C LEU A 4 -8.52 -8.69 -13.23
N PHE A 5 -7.42 -9.26 -13.72
CA PHE A 5 -7.02 -10.62 -13.36
C PHE A 5 -6.10 -10.56 -12.14
N HIS A 6 -6.65 -10.94 -10.99
CA HIS A 6 -5.93 -11.06 -9.72
C HIS A 6 -5.07 -12.34 -9.73
N GLY A 7 -3.76 -12.22 -9.50
CA GLY A 7 -2.90 -13.36 -9.20
C GLY A 7 -2.95 -13.71 -7.70
N LYS A 8 -2.41 -14.88 -7.30
CA LYS A 8 -2.41 -15.37 -5.88
C LYS A 8 -1.99 -14.34 -4.83
N TYR A 9 -1.14 -13.37 -5.20
CA TYR A 9 -0.70 -12.31 -4.30
C TYR A 9 -1.81 -11.30 -3.96
N HIS A 10 -2.78 -11.11 -4.85
CA HIS A 10 -3.87 -10.13 -4.71
C HIS A 10 -5.03 -10.68 -3.88
N ASP A 11 -5.10 -12.00 -3.66
CA ASP A 11 -6.13 -12.63 -2.82
C ASP A 11 -6.12 -12.10 -1.38
N LYS A 12 -4.96 -11.68 -0.87
CA LYS A 12 -4.85 -11.07 0.47
C LYS A 12 -5.58 -9.72 0.60
N PHE A 13 -5.93 -9.10 -0.53
CA PHE A 13 -6.64 -7.84 -0.61
C PHE A 13 -8.06 -8.00 -1.17
N ARG A 14 -8.57 -9.23 -1.25
CA ARG A 14 -9.92 -9.54 -1.80
C ARG A 14 -11.03 -8.76 -1.09
N TRP A 15 -10.82 -8.39 0.16
CA TRP A 15 -11.76 -7.67 1.02
C TRP A 15 -11.71 -6.14 0.86
N ILE A 16 -10.77 -5.62 0.06
CA ILE A 16 -10.55 -4.19 -0.12
C ILE A 16 -11.13 -3.76 -1.47
N LYS A 17 -11.79 -2.60 -1.50
CA LYS A 17 -12.42 -2.08 -2.71
C LYS A 17 -11.33 -1.56 -3.67
N LEU A 18 -11.50 -1.85 -4.95
CA LEU A 18 -10.71 -1.25 -6.03
C LEU A 18 -11.29 0.13 -6.34
N ASP A 19 -10.43 1.15 -6.41
CA ASP A 19 -10.87 2.54 -6.59
C ASP A 19 -10.46 3.06 -7.97
N GLU A 20 -9.19 3.41 -8.16
CA GLU A 20 -8.66 3.89 -9.43
C GLU A 20 -7.64 2.92 -10.03
N ALA A 21 -7.64 2.84 -11.36
CA ALA A 21 -6.62 2.10 -12.10
C ALA A 21 -6.11 2.95 -13.27
N GLN A 22 -4.80 3.13 -13.37
CA GLN A 22 -4.15 3.91 -14.41
C GLN A 22 -3.06 3.08 -15.08
N LEU A 23 -3.03 3.11 -16.42
CA LEU A 23 -1.92 2.57 -17.19
C LEU A 23 -0.77 3.58 -17.19
N VAL A 24 0.40 3.14 -16.76
CA VAL A 24 1.60 3.98 -16.63
C VAL A 24 2.70 3.38 -17.49
N LEU A 25 3.11 4.14 -18.52
CA LEU A 25 4.32 3.85 -19.27
C LEU A 25 5.53 4.34 -18.46
N LYS A 26 6.47 3.43 -18.18
CA LYS A 26 7.73 3.78 -17.51
C LYS A 26 8.86 3.89 -18.53
N ARG A 27 10.01 4.42 -18.09
CA ARG A 27 11.20 4.67 -18.92
C ARG A 27 11.79 3.43 -19.60
N ASP A 28 11.40 2.24 -19.16
CA ASP A 28 11.76 0.96 -19.77
C ASP A 28 10.83 0.56 -20.93
N SER A 29 9.97 1.47 -21.40
CA SER A 29 8.97 1.25 -22.44
C SER A 29 7.97 0.15 -22.13
N ASN A 30 7.94 -0.33 -20.87
CA ASN A 30 6.98 -1.32 -20.42
C ASN A 30 5.74 -0.63 -19.89
N LEU A 31 4.60 -1.27 -20.15
CA LEU A 31 3.29 -0.82 -19.69
C LEU A 31 3.00 -1.43 -18.31
N TYR A 32 2.76 -0.57 -17.33
CA TYR A 32 2.38 -0.98 -15.97
C TYR A 32 0.94 -0.56 -15.70
N MET A 33 0.27 -1.26 -14.79
CA MET A 33 -1.02 -0.84 -14.26
C MET A 33 -0.84 -0.48 -12.79
N ASN A 34 -1.03 0.79 -12.47
CA ASN A 34 -1.13 1.26 -11.09
C ASN A 34 -2.59 1.14 -10.65
N VAL A 35 -2.83 0.55 -9.48
CA VAL A 35 -4.16 0.30 -8.96
C VAL A 35 -4.20 0.76 -7.51
N SER A 36 -5.10 1.68 -7.18
CA SER A 36 -5.37 2.09 -5.81
C SER A 36 -6.45 1.20 -5.18
N PHE A 37 -6.25 0.91 -3.90
CA PHE A 37 -7.15 0.13 -3.07
C PHE A 37 -7.65 1.02 -1.94
N SER A 38 -8.96 1.04 -1.71
CA SER A 38 -9.58 1.80 -0.63
C SER A 38 -10.37 0.87 0.30
N GLN A 39 -10.18 1.05 1.60
CA GLN A 39 -10.95 0.36 2.63
C GLN A 39 -11.57 1.40 3.55
N MET A 40 -12.89 1.32 3.72
CA MET A 40 -13.56 2.04 4.78
C MET A 40 -13.34 1.27 6.09
N VAL A 41 -12.68 1.92 7.04
CA VAL A 41 -12.47 1.38 8.39
C VAL A 41 -13.37 2.14 9.35
N THR A 42 -14.27 1.41 10.01
CA THR A 42 -15.05 1.95 11.11
C THR A 42 -14.18 1.88 12.36
N LEU A 43 -13.73 3.04 12.85
CA LEU A 43 -13.13 3.14 14.17
C LEU A 43 -14.29 3.17 15.18
N LEU A 44 -14.38 2.16 16.05
CA LEU A 44 -15.30 2.19 17.17
C LEU A 44 -14.84 3.29 18.11
N GLU A 45 -15.69 4.28 18.38
CA GLU A 45 -15.50 5.16 19.52
C GLU A 45 -15.45 4.25 20.76
N ILE A 46 -14.32 4.26 21.46
CA ILE A 46 -14.01 3.36 22.58
C ILE A 46 -15.04 3.54 23.71
N ASN A 47 -15.74 4.67 23.73
CA ASN A 47 -16.84 4.99 24.63
C ASN A 47 -17.75 6.06 23.96
N ALA A 48 -19.07 5.98 24.15
CA ALA A 48 -20.03 6.96 23.63
C ALA A 48 -19.81 8.41 24.14
N ASN A 49 -19.03 8.59 25.21
CA ASN A 49 -18.60 9.89 25.71
C ASN A 49 -17.25 10.38 25.15
N VAL A 50 -16.58 9.56 24.34
CA VAL A 50 -15.19 9.79 23.92
C VAL A 50 -15.17 9.93 22.40
N LYS A 51 -15.35 11.17 21.95
CA LYS A 51 -15.31 11.53 20.54
C LYS A 51 -13.86 11.58 20.06
N ILE A 52 -13.51 10.86 19.00
CA ILE A 52 -12.20 10.98 18.36
C ILE A 52 -12.19 12.30 17.56
N ILE A 53 -11.25 13.19 17.88
CA ILE A 53 -11.20 14.54 17.29
C ILE A 53 -10.11 14.61 16.21
N ALA A 54 -9.07 13.78 16.31
CA ALA A 54 -7.95 13.77 15.38
C ALA A 54 -7.53 12.35 14.98
N VAL A 55 -7.21 12.20 13.70
CA VAL A 55 -6.66 10.98 13.11
C VAL A 55 -5.50 11.39 12.19
N ASP A 56 -4.33 10.83 12.42
CA ASP A 56 -3.16 10.95 11.55
C ASP A 56 -2.81 9.56 11.00
N VAL A 57 -2.66 9.46 9.69
CA VAL A 57 -2.36 8.20 9.01
C VAL A 57 -1.13 8.39 8.16
N ASN A 58 -0.09 7.60 8.43
CA ASN A 58 1.09 7.51 7.59
C ASN A 58 1.48 6.06 7.28
N GLU A 59 2.53 5.90 6.48
CA GLU A 59 2.99 4.60 5.96
C GLU A 59 3.54 3.66 7.04
N ASN A 60 3.74 4.11 8.27
CA ASN A 60 4.29 3.29 9.35
C ASN A 60 3.40 3.25 10.58
N VAL A 61 2.50 4.23 10.73
CA VAL A 61 1.73 4.46 11.95
C VAL A 61 0.36 5.04 11.61
N ILE A 62 -0.66 4.54 12.30
CA ILE A 62 -1.96 5.19 12.45
C ILE A 62 -2.03 5.72 13.88
N ILE A 63 -2.29 7.01 14.05
CA ILE A 63 -2.49 7.65 15.35
C ILE A 63 -3.91 8.21 15.39
N TYR A 64 -4.64 7.96 16.46
CA TYR A 64 -5.94 8.60 16.68
C TYR A 64 -6.16 8.91 18.16
N GLY A 65 -6.99 9.90 18.43
CA GLY A 65 -7.26 10.28 19.81
C GLY A 65 -8.08 11.56 19.94
N ASN A 66 -8.16 12.04 21.17
CA ASN A 66 -8.78 13.30 21.55
C ASN A 66 -7.94 13.99 22.64
N GLU A 67 -8.52 14.93 23.40
CA GLU A 67 -7.81 15.65 24.47
C GLU A 67 -7.43 14.75 25.66
N ASP A 68 -8.12 13.62 25.86
CA ASP A 68 -7.97 12.74 27.01
C ASP A 68 -7.10 11.50 26.73
N PHE A 69 -7.05 11.02 25.49
CA PHE A 69 -6.29 9.82 25.12
C PHE A 69 -5.73 9.85 23.70
N ILE A 70 -4.63 9.13 23.50
CA ILE A 70 -3.98 8.92 22.20
C ILE A 70 -3.67 7.44 22.05
N GLU A 71 -4.13 6.83 20.96
CA GLU A 71 -3.78 5.46 20.55
C GLU A 71 -2.92 5.47 19.28
N ARG A 72 -2.00 4.51 19.23
CA ARG A 72 -1.02 4.37 18.16
C ARG A 72 -0.98 2.92 17.67
N PHE A 73 -1.15 2.74 16.37
CA PHE A 73 -1.10 1.44 15.70
C PHE A 73 0.07 1.41 14.71
N GLU A 74 1.05 0.52 14.93
CA GLU A 74 2.19 0.38 14.02
C GLU A 74 1.85 -0.55 12.85
N THR A 75 1.93 -0.01 11.63
CA THR A 75 1.61 -0.75 10.40
C THR A 75 2.85 -1.33 9.72
N ASN A 76 4.03 -0.73 9.93
CA ASN A 76 5.31 -1.15 9.33
C ASN A 76 5.29 -1.25 7.78
N GLU A 77 4.30 -0.62 7.13
CA GLU A 77 4.08 -0.64 5.68
C GLU A 77 5.30 -0.04 4.93
N GLY A 78 5.91 1.03 5.46
CA GLY A 78 7.13 1.63 4.92
C GLY A 78 8.34 0.69 4.93
N ILE A 79 8.50 -0.14 5.97
CA ILE A 79 9.55 -1.17 6.02
C ILE A 79 9.32 -2.22 4.93
N ILE A 80 8.08 -2.68 4.77
CA ILE A 80 7.69 -3.65 3.74
C ILE A 80 7.97 -3.08 2.35
N ARG A 81 7.55 -1.84 2.07
CA ARG A 81 7.78 -1.14 0.79
C ARG A 81 9.26 -0.96 0.50
N THR A 82 10.05 -0.57 1.50
CA THR A 82 11.50 -0.40 1.37
C THR A 82 12.18 -1.73 1.03
N ARG A 83 11.85 -2.80 1.77
CA ARG A 83 12.40 -4.14 1.52
C ARG A 83 12.02 -4.66 0.13
N TYR A 84 10.78 -4.43 -0.30
CA TYR A 84 10.32 -4.76 -1.64
C TYR A 84 11.09 -3.98 -2.71
N PHE A 85 11.27 -2.67 -2.53
CA PHE A 85 12.04 -1.81 -3.44
C PHE A 85 13.49 -2.30 -3.58
N LEU A 86 14.18 -2.57 -2.47
CA LEU A 86 15.55 -3.09 -2.49
C LEU A 86 15.64 -4.45 -3.18
N LYS A 87 14.68 -5.35 -2.93
CA LYS A 87 14.60 -6.65 -3.61
C LYS A 87 14.44 -6.46 -5.13
N ARG A 88 13.51 -5.61 -5.57
CA ARG A 88 13.29 -5.29 -6.99
C ARG A 88 14.51 -4.65 -7.64
N ARG A 89 15.17 -3.69 -6.98
CA ARG A 89 16.39 -3.05 -7.49
C ARG A 89 17.50 -4.06 -7.70
N ARG A 90 17.74 -4.96 -6.74
CA ARG A 90 18.73 -6.06 -6.88
C ARG A 90 18.41 -6.97 -8.08
N LEU A 91 17.15 -7.33 -8.29
CA LEU A 91 16.74 -8.14 -9.43
C LEU A 91 16.95 -7.41 -10.76
N GLN A 92 16.58 -6.13 -10.84
CA GLN A 92 16.78 -5.31 -12.04
C GLN A 92 18.27 -5.15 -12.38
N THR A 93 19.14 -4.95 -11.39
CA THR A 93 20.59 -4.88 -11.61
C THR A 93 21.15 -6.20 -12.15
N LYS A 94 20.69 -7.35 -11.64
CA LYS A 94 21.12 -8.67 -12.13
C LYS A 94 20.67 -8.96 -13.57
N ILE A 95 19.48 -8.50 -13.96
CA ILE A 95 18.97 -8.64 -15.33
C ILE A 95 19.78 -7.77 -16.29
N ARG A 96 19.96 -6.48 -15.98
CA ARG A 96 20.82 -5.57 -16.77
C ARG A 96 22.25 -6.07 -16.91
N GLY A 97 22.83 -6.62 -15.84
CA GLY A 97 24.17 -7.20 -15.86
C GLY A 97 24.30 -8.49 -16.69
N LYS A 98 23.19 -9.18 -16.97
CA LYS A 98 23.15 -10.34 -17.88
C LYS A 98 22.95 -9.94 -19.35
N GLU A 99 22.26 -8.84 -19.63
CA GLU A 99 22.14 -8.29 -20.99
C GLU A 99 23.48 -7.79 -21.53
N LEU A 100 24.36 -7.24 -20.68
CA LEU A 100 25.70 -6.77 -21.06
C LEU A 100 26.72 -7.88 -21.36
N ARG A 101 26.37 -9.16 -21.23
CA ARG A 101 27.28 -10.30 -21.47
C ARG A 101 26.88 -11.18 -22.67
N LYS A 102 26.02 -10.69 -23.55
CA LYS A 102 25.71 -11.34 -24.83
C LYS A 102 26.28 -10.55 -26.00
#